data_AF-A0A850R0K4-F1
#
_entry.id   AF-A0A850R0K4-F1
#
_cell.length_a   1.000
_cell.length_b   1.000
_cell.length_c   1.000
_cell.angle_alpha   90.00
_cell.angle_beta   90.00
_cell.angle_gamma   90.00
#
_symmetry.space_group_name_H-M   'P 1'
#
loop_
_entity.id
_entity.type
_entity.pdbx_description
1 polymer ?
#
loop_
_entity_poly.entity_id
_entity_poly.type
_entity_poly.pdbx_seq_one_letter_code
_entity_poly.pdbx_strand_id
1 'polypeptide(L)' 'MVTLHTNFGDIKINLFEEQAPETCANFLRYCREGFYNGTLFHRVIDGFMIQGGGMTSGMQEKETHAPIKNEANNGLSNKT' A
#
# COMPACT_ATOMS: atom_id res chain seq x y z
N MET A 1 -6.73 -2.65 11.70
CA MET A 1 -5.68 -3.65 11.34
C MET A 1 -6.01 -4.24 9.98
N VAL A 2 -5.03 -4.32 9.08
CA VAL A 2 -5.14 -4.94 7.75
C VAL A 2 -4.14 -6.09 7.67
N THR A 3 -4.54 -7.21 7.05
CA THR A 3 -3.61 -8.32 6.75
C THR A 3 -3.46 -8.42 5.24
N LEU A 4 -2.22 -8.34 4.75
CA LEU A 4 -1.90 -8.69 3.37
C LEU A 4 -1.50 -10.16 3.31
N HIS A 5 -2.33 -10.96 2.66
CA HIS A 5 -2.04 -12.37 2.39
C HIS A 5 -1.17 -12.46 1.14
N THR A 6 0.09 -12.88 1.32
CA THR A 6 1.03 -13.07 0.20
C THR A 6 1.37 -14.54 0.05
N ASN A 7 1.95 -14.92 -1.08
CA ASN A 7 2.49 -16.27 -1.30
C ASN A 7 3.76 -16.57 -0.48
N PHE A 8 4.29 -15.58 0.25
CA PHE A 8 5.40 -15.74 1.20
C PHE A 8 4.94 -15.64 2.68
N GLY A 9 3.62 -15.56 2.93
CA GLY A 9 3.03 -15.45 4.26
C GLY A 9 2.27 -14.14 4.49
N ASP A 10 1.81 -13.96 5.72
CA ASP A 10 0.96 -12.85 6.11
C ASP A 10 1.77 -11.64 6.60
N ILE A 11 1.41 -10.45 6.10
CA ILE A 11 1.93 -9.17 6.59
C ILE A 11 0.80 -8.45 7.32
N LYS A 12 0.97 -8.21 8.63
CA LYS A 12 0.00 -7.47 9.43
C LYS A 12 0.39 -5.99 9.50
N ILE A 13 -0.55 -5.12 9.13
CA ILE A 13 -0.35 -3.68 9.04
C ILE A 13 -1.30 -2.99 10.03
N ASN A 14 -0.72 -2.11 10.85
CA ASN A 14 -1.47 -1.12 11.61
C ASN A 14 -1.40 0.23 10.89
N LEU A 15 -2.52 0.96 10.87
CA LEU A 15 -2.62 2.25 10.20
C LEU A 15 -2.61 3.38 11.24
N PHE A 16 -2.07 4.53 10.85
CA PHE A 16 -2.02 5.75 11.66
C PHE A 16 -3.09 6.73 11.20
N GLU A 17 -4.36 6.37 11.44
CA GLU A 17 -5.53 7.09 10.92
C GLU A 17 -5.64 8.53 11.45
N GLU A 18 -5.10 8.81 12.64
CA GLU A 18 -5.08 10.18 13.20
C GLU A 18 -4.05 11.08 12.49
N GLN A 19 -2.88 10.53 12.15
CA GLN A 19 -1.78 11.28 11.52
C GLN A 19 -1.92 11.36 9.99
N ALA A 20 -2.60 10.42 9.36
CA ALA A 20 -2.76 10.34 7.91
C ALA A 20 -4.19 9.91 7.51
N PRO A 21 -5.21 10.71 7.84
CA PRO A 21 -6.61 10.33 7.66
C PRO A 21 -6.99 10.08 6.20
N GLU A 22 -6.60 10.95 5.26
CA GLU A 22 -6.94 10.77 3.84
C GLU A 22 -6.21 9.57 3.24
N THR A 23 -4.94 9.39 3.59
CA THR A 23 -4.10 8.29 3.11
C THR A 23 -4.61 6.94 3.62
N CYS A 24 -4.94 6.85 4.91
CA CYS A 24 -5.48 5.64 5.51
C CYS A 24 -6.86 5.31 4.94
N ALA A 25 -7.75 6.31 4.80
CA ALA A 25 -9.07 6.11 4.21
C ALA A 25 -8.98 5.63 2.75
N ASN A 26 -8.09 6.22 1.96
CA ASN A 26 -7.83 5.79 0.57
C ASN A 26 -7.30 4.35 0.50
N PHE A 27 -6.29 4.01 1.31
CA PHE A 27 -5.75 2.64 1.37
C PHE A 27 -6.82 1.62 1.77
N LEU A 28 -7.62 1.92 2.80
CA LEU A 28 -8.71 1.05 3.26
C LEU A 28 -9.80 0.89 2.20
N ARG A 29 -10.11 1.94 1.44
CA ARG A 29 -11.05 1.85 0.31
C ARG A 29 -10.57 0.82 -0.71
N TYR A 30 -9.33 0.92 -1.17
CA TYR A 30 -8.75 -0.07 -2.09
C TYR A 30 -8.75 -1.48 -1.52
N CYS A 31 -8.47 -1.65 -0.22
CA CYS A 31 -8.56 -2.96 0.44
C CYS A 31 -9.98 -3.53 0.39
N ARG A 32 -10.99 -2.73 0.74
CA ARG A 32 -12.40 -3.15 0.77
C ARG A 32 -12.96 -3.46 -0.62
N GLU A 33 -12.49 -2.74 -1.64
CA GLU A 33 -12.83 -3.00 -3.04
C GLU A 33 -12.09 -4.23 -3.61
N GLY A 34 -11.20 -4.87 -2.83
CA GLY A 34 -10.40 -6.02 -3.28
C GLY A 34 -9.35 -5.64 -4.32
N PHE A 35 -9.01 -4.35 -4.44
CA PHE A 35 -8.13 -3.84 -5.49
C PHE A 35 -6.72 -4.44 -5.41
N TYR A 36 -6.19 -4.66 -4.21
CA TYR A 36 -4.85 -5.24 -4.05
C TYR A 36 -4.80 -6.75 -4.31
N ASN A 37 -5.93 -7.42 -4.47
CA ASN A 37 -5.97 -8.86 -4.76
C ASN A 37 -5.31 -9.14 -6.11
N GLY A 38 -4.37 -10.09 -6.13
CA GLY A 38 -3.60 -10.45 -7.32
C GLY A 38 -2.57 -9.41 -7.76
N THR A 39 -2.27 -8.39 -6.94
CA THR A 39 -1.18 -7.44 -7.21
C THR A 39 0.16 -7.98 -6.74
N LEU A 40 1.23 -7.48 -7.37
CA LEU A 40 2.61 -7.86 -7.09
C LEU A 40 3.33 -6.81 -6.23
N PHE A 41 4.34 -7.26 -5.50
CA PHE A 41 5.49 -6.44 -5.15
C PHE A 41 6.43 -6.37 -6.37
N HIS A 42 6.18 -5.39 -7.24
CA HIS A 42 6.87 -5.28 -8.53
C HIS A 42 8.26 -4.64 -8.44
N ARG A 43 8.61 -4.04 -7.30
CA ARG A 43 9.93 -3.44 -7.07
C ARG A 43 10.44 -3.79 -5.68
N VAL A 44 11.54 -4.54 -5.62
CA VAL A 44 12.20 -5.01 -4.40
C VAL A 44 13.66 -4.61 -4.48
N ILE A 45 14.12 -3.78 -3.54
CA ILE A 45 15.51 -3.31 -3.47
C ILE A 45 16.02 -3.60 -2.06
N ASP A 46 16.97 -4.53 -1.97
CA ASP A 46 17.59 -4.91 -0.72
C ASP A 46 18.31 -3.72 -0.05
N GLY A 47 18.22 -3.64 1.27
CA GLY A 47 18.72 -2.50 2.05
C GLY A 47 17.94 -1.18 1.85
N PHE A 48 16.82 -1.19 1.12
CA PHE A 48 16.01 0.01 0.90
C PHE A 48 14.52 -0.21 1.17
N MET A 49 13.77 -0.81 0.24
CA MET A 49 12.32 -0.98 0.37
C MET A 49 11.72 -2.01 -0.60
N ILE A 50 10.46 -2.35 -0.33
CA ILE A 50 9.58 -3.11 -1.24
C ILE A 50 8.37 -2.24 -1.60
N GLN A 51 8.01 -2.22 -2.88
CA GLN A 51 6.89 -1.44 -3.42
C GLN A 51 5.96 -2.37 -4.21
N GLY A 52 4.64 -2.19 -4.04
CA GLY A 52 3.61 -3.03 -4.63
C GLY A 52 2.28 -2.31 -4.81
N GLY A 53 1.23 -3.09 -5.09
CA GLY A 53 -0.16 -2.61 -5.08
C GLY A 53 -0.67 -1.94 -6.36
N GLY A 54 0.16 -1.81 -7.40
CA GLY A 54 -0.22 -1.16 -8.67
C GLY A 54 -0.21 -2.06 -9.91
N MET A 55 0.46 -3.22 -9.85
CA MET A 55 0.68 -4.08 -11.03
C MET A 55 0.24 -5.52 -10.76
N THR A 56 -0.30 -6.18 -11.79
CA THR A 56 -0.59 -7.62 -11.80
C THR A 56 0.52 -8.41 -12.51
N SER A 57 0.36 -9.73 -12.60
CA SER A 57 1.26 -10.59 -13.38
C SER A 57 1.45 -10.09 -14.81
N GLY A 58 2.70 -10.10 -15.27
CA GLY A 58 3.07 -9.52 -16.57
C GLY A 58 3.26 -8.00 -16.56
N MET A 59 3.40 -7.37 -15.37
CA MET A 59 3.68 -5.94 -15.21
C MET A 59 2.57 -5.04 -15.79
N GLN A 60 1.32 -5.50 -15.73
CA GLN A 60 0.17 -4.73 -16.19
C GLN A 60 -0.33 -3.82 -15.06
N GLU A 61 -0.42 -2.52 -15.32
CA GLU A 61 -0.93 -1.55 -14.36
C GLU A 61 -2.45 -1.66 -14.21
N LYS A 62 -2.93 -1.52 -12.97
CA LYS A 62 -4.37 -1.44 -12.68
C LYS A 62 -4.83 0.01 -12.68
N GLU A 63 -5.98 0.29 -13.26
CA GLU A 63 -6.59 1.62 -13.23
C GLU A 63 -6.89 2.07 -11.80
N THR A 64 -6.53 3.31 -11.46
CA THR A 64 -6.67 3.86 -10.11
C THR A 64 -7.80 4.88 -10.02
N HIS A 65 -8.25 5.15 -8.79
CA HIS A 65 -9.00 6.36 -8.48
C HIS A 65 -8.11 7.60 -8.66
N ALA A 66 -8.73 8.78 -8.51
CA ALA A 66 -8.00 10.04 -8.54
C ALA A 66 -6.91 10.09 -7.45
N PRO A 67 -5.79 10.79 -7.70
CA PRO A 67 -4.76 11.02 -6.69
C PRO A 67 -5.30 11.73 -5.44
N ILE A 68 -4.68 11.45 -4.29
CA ILE A 68 -5.00 12.09 -3.01
C ILE A 68 -4.00 13.18 -2.65
N LYS A 69 -4.35 14.03 -1.68
CA LYS A 69 -3.44 15.04 -1.14
C LYS A 69 -2.27 14.38 -0.41
N ASN A 70 -1.10 14.98 -0.51
CA ASN A 70 0.07 14.52 0.23
C ASN A 70 -0.02 14.92 1.72
N GLU A 71 0.00 13.92 2.61
CA GLU A 71 -0.02 14.07 4.08
C GLU A 71 1.35 13.85 4.73
N ALA A 72 2.46 13.87 3.99
CA ALA A 72 3.80 13.54 4.51
C ALA A 72 4.30 14.49 5.63
N ASN A 73 3.74 15.70 5.75
CA ASN A 73 4.04 16.62 6.85
C ASN A 73 3.20 16.30 8.10
N ASN A 74 3.27 15.06 8.60
CA ASN A 74 2.47 14.56 9.71
C ASN A 74 3.31 14.08 10.92
N GLY A 75 4.62 14.32 10.90
CA GLY A 75 5.54 13.93 11.97
C GLY A 75 5.97 12.46 11.96
N LEU A 76 5.48 11.64 11.03
CA LEU A 76 5.96 10.27 10.81
C LEU A 76 7.19 10.28 9.89
N SER A 77 8.13 9.35 10.11
CA SER A 77 9.38 9.27 9.37
C SER A 77 9.59 7.89 8.77
N ASN A 78 10.07 7.86 7.52
CA ASN A 78 10.53 6.63 6.86
C ASN A 78 11.94 6.32 7.36
N LYS A 79 12.04 5.45 8.37
CA LYS A 79 13.32 4.96 8.89
C LYS A 79 13.80 3.77 8.09
N THR A 80 15.11 3.71 7.85
CA THR A 80 15.81 2.55 7.29
C THR A 80 16.33 1.66 8.41
#